data_AF-A0A127EXZ2-F1
#
_entry.id   AF-A0A127EXZ2-F1
#
_cell.length_a   1.000
_cell.length_b   1.000
_cell.length_c   1.000
_cell.angle_alpha   90.00
_cell.angle_beta   90.00
_cell.angle_gamma   90.00
#
_symmetry.space_group_name_H-M   'P 1'
#
loop_
_entity.id
_entity.type
_entity.pdbx_description
1 polymer ?
#
loop_
_entity_poly.entity_id
_entity_poly.type
_entity_poly.pdbx_seq_one_letter_code
_entity_poly.pdbx_strand_id
1 'polypeptide(L)'
;MHPTEKKFRRAVDAFMADNLPEAERILAQINRKQPPDFNALNLSSIIMMIQNRFVEAEKYIKRALALNKQNDQTLSNYGLILKSLNRPTEALDWFTRALTINPKNPVTWHNRGTVLFELLNRYSDAIEDFDKAITYDPGFAAAMSSKGNCLSRLLRHDEALAAFDKALSIKPDIEDAWLGRGVVFFALNRDAEALKCFDKALEINSQSAEAHLNKAFVKLALGDYEEGWQLNEWRWKARNSRSINRNFTQPLWLNDFDIREKRLLIHAEQGLGDTIQFSRYVKLLTDTGAAITFEVQAPLVSLFKSQGWSCHVIAQGDALPPFDVHCPLISLPLAFKTTVNTIPRESPYLSDDSMTAPRWAEQFRTSREVKKNRRGVVRKLGQCSPQHQIE
;
A
#
# COMPACT_ATOMS: atom_id res chain seq x y z
N MET A 1 -25.63 -24.00 38.16
CA MET A 1 -24.85 -23.64 36.96
C MET A 1 -24.52 -24.92 36.20
N HIS A 2 -24.91 -25.02 34.93
CA HIS A 2 -24.76 -26.25 34.15
C HIS A 2 -23.26 -26.55 33.88
N PRO A 3 -22.79 -27.82 33.80
CA PRO A 3 -21.36 -28.12 33.58
C PRO A 3 -20.76 -27.46 32.34
N THR A 4 -21.54 -27.30 31.27
CA THR A 4 -21.13 -26.59 30.04
C THR A 4 -20.95 -25.09 30.27
N GLU A 5 -21.83 -24.47 31.06
CA GLU A 5 -21.78 -23.05 31.39
C GLU A 5 -20.53 -22.71 32.23
N LYS A 6 -20.16 -23.59 33.17
CA LYS A 6 -18.90 -23.46 33.93
C LYS A 6 -17.67 -23.57 33.04
N LYS A 7 -17.68 -24.46 32.05
CA LYS A 7 -16.59 -24.56 31.06
C LYS A 7 -16.54 -23.33 30.16
N PHE A 8 -17.69 -22.84 29.69
CA PHE A 8 -17.73 -21.65 28.84
C PHE A 8 -17.20 -20.42 29.59
N ARG A 9 -17.59 -20.21 30.85
CA ARG A 9 -17.03 -19.13 31.67
C ARG A 9 -15.50 -19.21 31.77
N ARG A 10 -14.95 -20.40 32.01
CA ARG A 10 -13.48 -20.60 32.00
C ARG A 10 -12.83 -20.28 30.66
N ALA A 11 -13.50 -20.55 29.54
CA ALA A 11 -12.99 -20.18 28.22
C ALA A 11 -12.99 -18.65 28.03
N VAL A 12 -14.04 -17.97 28.51
CA VAL A 12 -14.09 -16.51 28.53
C VAL A 12 -13.00 -15.94 29.43
N ASP A 13 -12.80 -16.48 30.63
CA ASP A 13 -11.74 -16.04 31.54
C ASP A 13 -10.35 -16.20 30.90
N ALA A 14 -10.09 -17.32 30.24
CA ALA A 14 -8.85 -17.54 29.49
C ALA A 14 -8.69 -16.56 28.32
N PHE A 15 -9.77 -16.27 27.59
CA PHE A 15 -9.77 -15.28 26.51
C PHE A 15 -9.47 -13.86 27.02
N MET A 16 -10.12 -13.45 28.11
CA MET A 16 -9.89 -12.14 28.74
C MET A 16 -8.48 -12.01 29.33
N ALA A 17 -7.84 -13.13 29.68
CA ALA A 17 -6.45 -13.19 30.11
C ALA A 17 -5.45 -13.34 28.94
N ASP A 18 -5.90 -13.15 27.69
CA ASP A 18 -5.13 -13.33 26.44
C ASP A 18 -4.49 -14.72 26.28
N ASN A 19 -5.00 -15.72 27.00
CA ASN A 19 -4.59 -17.11 26.86
C ASN A 19 -5.44 -17.81 25.80
N LEU A 20 -5.25 -17.39 24.54
CA LEU A 20 -5.97 -17.93 23.39
C LEU A 20 -5.85 -19.46 23.24
N PRO A 21 -4.67 -20.10 23.44
CA PRO A 21 -4.55 -21.55 23.35
C PRO A 21 -5.43 -22.30 24.37
N GLU A 22 -5.49 -21.83 25.62
CA GLU A 22 -6.35 -22.46 26.63
C GLU A 22 -7.84 -22.23 26.34
N ALA A 23 -8.20 -21.00 25.95
CA ALA A 23 -9.58 -20.67 25.56
C ALA A 23 -10.05 -21.59 24.41
N GLU A 24 -9.24 -21.74 23.36
CA GLU A 24 -9.53 -22.59 22.21
C GLU A 24 -9.63 -24.06 22.61
N ARG A 25 -8.73 -24.56 23.47
CA ARG A 25 -8.79 -25.95 23.97
C ARG A 25 -10.09 -26.23 24.72
N ILE A 26 -10.53 -25.31 25.58
CA ILE A 26 -11.79 -25.45 26.31
C ILE A 26 -12.98 -25.40 25.35
N LEU A 27 -12.98 -24.45 24.41
CA LEU A 27 -14.04 -24.30 23.41
C LEU A 27 -14.14 -25.52 22.50
N ALA A 28 -13.03 -26.12 22.09
CA ALA A 28 -13.01 -27.36 21.32
C ALA A 28 -13.70 -28.51 22.08
N GLN A 29 -13.56 -28.59 23.41
CA GLN A 29 -14.29 -29.58 24.21
C GLN A 29 -15.79 -29.31 24.27
N ILE A 30 -16.19 -28.03 24.29
CA ILE A 30 -17.61 -27.63 24.28
C ILE A 30 -18.21 -27.96 22.91
N ASN A 31 -17.53 -27.59 21.83
CA ASN A 31 -17.96 -27.74 20.44
C ASN A 31 -18.08 -29.19 19.94
N ARG A 32 -17.52 -30.17 20.68
CA ARG A 32 -17.69 -31.62 20.44
C ARG A 32 -19.02 -32.16 20.97
N LYS A 33 -19.69 -31.46 21.88
CA LYS A 33 -20.95 -31.90 22.48
C LYS A 33 -22.15 -31.56 21.57
N GLN A 34 -23.21 -32.34 21.73
CA GLN A 34 -24.51 -32.08 21.11
C GLN A 34 -25.55 -31.79 22.21
N PRO A 35 -26.45 -30.81 22.03
CA PRO A 35 -26.53 -29.89 20.88
C PRO A 35 -25.37 -28.86 20.87
N PRO A 36 -25.06 -28.23 19.71
CA PRO A 36 -24.04 -27.21 19.64
C PRO A 36 -24.44 -25.95 20.41
N ASP A 37 -23.45 -25.26 20.99
CA ASP A 37 -23.66 -24.04 21.77
C ASP A 37 -23.31 -22.79 20.93
N PHE A 38 -24.27 -21.86 20.83
CA PHE A 38 -24.10 -20.62 20.05
C PHE A 38 -22.92 -19.78 20.54
N ASN A 39 -22.81 -19.57 21.85
CA ASN A 39 -21.79 -18.69 22.43
C ASN A 39 -20.39 -19.28 22.24
N ALA A 40 -20.24 -20.59 22.40
CA ALA A 40 -18.98 -21.29 22.16
C ALA A 40 -18.55 -21.20 20.69
N LEU A 41 -19.46 -21.41 19.74
CA LEU A 41 -19.17 -21.28 18.32
C LEU A 41 -18.80 -19.84 17.94
N ASN A 42 -19.55 -18.85 18.44
CA ASN A 42 -19.30 -17.44 18.19
C ASN A 42 -17.92 -17.02 18.75
N LEU A 43 -17.60 -17.36 20.00
CA LEU A 43 -16.29 -17.05 20.59
C LEU A 43 -15.14 -17.78 19.87
N SER A 44 -15.35 -19.02 19.43
CA SER A 44 -14.36 -19.75 18.62
C SER A 44 -14.04 -18.99 17.33
N SER A 45 -15.06 -18.46 16.64
CA SER A 45 -14.83 -17.67 15.42
C SER A 45 -14.05 -16.38 15.70
N ILE A 46 -14.31 -15.70 16.82
CA ILE A 46 -13.61 -14.47 17.21
C ILE A 46 -12.13 -14.75 17.51
N ILE A 47 -11.82 -15.81 18.26
CA ILE A 47 -10.43 -16.21 18.54
C ILE A 47 -9.68 -16.50 17.23
N MET A 48 -10.33 -17.21 16.31
CA MET A 48 -9.76 -17.51 14.99
C MET A 48 -9.52 -16.24 14.17
N MET A 49 -10.41 -15.25 14.24
CA MET A 49 -10.21 -13.93 13.60
C MET A 49 -8.99 -13.21 14.18
N ILE A 50 -8.83 -13.17 15.50
CA ILE A 50 -7.69 -12.53 16.18
C ILE A 50 -6.37 -13.18 15.74
N GLN A 51 -6.38 -14.49 15.52
CA GLN A 51 -5.23 -15.24 15.03
C GLN A 51 -5.07 -15.21 13.50
N ASN A 52 -5.85 -14.40 12.78
CA ASN A 52 -5.87 -14.31 11.31
C ASN A 52 -6.23 -15.62 10.57
N ARG A 53 -6.92 -16.56 11.25
CA ARG A 53 -7.36 -17.86 10.70
C ARG A 53 -8.77 -17.75 10.12
N PHE A 54 -8.95 -16.86 9.14
CA PHE A 54 -10.28 -16.47 8.63
C PHE A 54 -11.08 -17.62 7.98
N VAL A 55 -10.41 -18.56 7.30
CA VAL A 55 -11.06 -19.74 6.71
C VAL A 55 -11.64 -20.66 7.79
N GLU A 56 -10.95 -20.81 8.92
CA GLU A 56 -11.46 -21.57 10.06
C GLU A 56 -12.56 -20.81 10.80
N ALA A 57 -12.37 -19.50 11.00
CA ALA A 57 -13.37 -18.61 11.58
C ALA A 57 -14.72 -18.70 10.84
N GLU A 58 -14.70 -18.72 9.50
CA GLU A 58 -15.89 -18.84 8.67
C GLU A 58 -16.69 -20.13 8.96
N LYS A 59 -16.01 -21.25 9.25
CA LYS A 59 -16.69 -22.52 9.60
C LYS A 59 -17.48 -22.38 10.90
N TYR A 60 -16.90 -21.73 11.91
CA TYR A 60 -17.52 -21.55 13.22
C TYR A 60 -18.65 -20.51 13.19
N ILE A 61 -18.45 -19.36 12.53
CA ILE A 61 -19.46 -18.30 12.47
C ILE A 61 -20.72 -18.75 11.72
N LYS A 62 -20.58 -19.54 10.64
CA LYS A 62 -21.73 -20.14 9.92
C LYS A 62 -22.55 -21.06 10.80
N ARG A 63 -21.89 -21.88 11.61
CA ARG A 63 -22.56 -22.77 12.58
C ARG A 63 -23.26 -21.97 13.68
N ALA A 64 -22.65 -20.90 14.18
CA ALA A 64 -23.28 -20.00 15.15
C ALA A 64 -24.55 -19.35 14.55
N LEU A 65 -24.46 -18.81 13.34
CA LEU A 65 -25.59 -18.19 12.64
C LEU A 65 -26.71 -19.19 12.29
N ALA A 66 -26.40 -20.49 12.13
CA ALA A 66 -27.43 -21.51 11.99
C ALA A 66 -28.29 -21.67 13.26
N LEU A 67 -27.75 -21.36 14.44
CA LEU A 67 -28.46 -21.41 15.73
C LEU A 67 -29.18 -20.10 16.05
N ASN A 68 -28.57 -18.95 15.73
CA ASN A 68 -29.18 -17.65 15.93
C ASN A 68 -28.86 -16.71 14.76
N LYS A 69 -29.85 -16.51 13.89
CA LYS A 69 -29.76 -15.64 12.70
C LYS A 69 -29.99 -14.16 13.00
N GLN A 70 -30.43 -13.81 14.22
CA GLN A 70 -30.84 -12.46 14.60
C GLN A 70 -29.85 -11.75 15.54
N ASN A 71 -28.60 -12.22 15.60
CA ASN A 71 -27.54 -11.55 16.36
C ASN A 71 -26.74 -10.61 15.43
N ASP A 72 -26.92 -9.30 15.57
CA ASP A 72 -26.27 -8.28 14.73
C ASP A 72 -24.74 -8.31 14.84
N GLN A 73 -24.20 -8.60 16.02
CA GLN A 73 -22.75 -8.70 16.25
C GLN A 73 -22.15 -9.89 15.50
N THR A 74 -22.75 -11.07 15.57
CA THR A 74 -22.31 -12.27 14.84
C THR A 74 -22.41 -12.08 13.33
N LEU A 75 -23.47 -11.42 12.84
CA LEU A 75 -23.61 -11.06 11.42
C LEU A 75 -22.50 -10.07 10.98
N SER A 76 -22.22 -9.06 11.81
CA SER A 76 -21.14 -8.09 11.56
C SER A 76 -19.77 -8.77 11.56
N ASN A 77 -19.52 -9.68 12.50
CA ASN A 77 -18.28 -10.46 12.55
C ASN A 77 -18.12 -11.35 11.32
N TYR A 78 -19.22 -11.90 10.79
CA TYR A 78 -19.14 -12.65 9.54
C TYR A 78 -18.78 -11.74 8.35
N GLY A 79 -19.34 -10.52 8.29
CA GLY A 79 -18.93 -9.51 7.32
C GLY A 79 -17.42 -9.20 7.39
N LEU A 80 -16.86 -9.08 8.60
CA LEU A 80 -15.41 -8.88 8.81
C LEU A 80 -14.59 -10.07 8.32
N ILE A 81 -15.01 -11.31 8.60
CA ILE A 81 -14.35 -12.52 8.08
C ILE A 81 -14.33 -12.50 6.55
N LEU A 82 -15.44 -12.16 5.91
CA LEU A 82 -15.55 -12.09 4.45
C LEU A 82 -14.70 -10.97 3.84
N LYS A 83 -14.60 -9.81 4.51
CA LYS A 83 -13.65 -8.75 4.15
C LYS A 83 -12.22 -9.31 4.11
N SER A 84 -11.78 -9.98 5.16
CA SER A 84 -10.44 -10.55 5.25
C SER A 84 -10.18 -11.69 4.26
N LEU A 85 -11.24 -12.36 3.79
CA LEU A 85 -11.18 -13.37 2.73
C LEU A 85 -11.28 -12.76 1.32
N ASN A 86 -11.24 -11.42 1.19
CA ASN A 86 -11.40 -10.70 -0.07
C ASN A 86 -12.70 -11.02 -0.83
N ARG A 87 -13.82 -11.14 -0.09
CA ARG A 87 -15.17 -11.38 -0.62
C ARG A 87 -16.08 -10.17 -0.34
N PRO A 88 -15.82 -9.01 -0.99
CA PRO A 88 -16.42 -7.73 -0.60
C PRO A 88 -17.94 -7.68 -0.79
N THR A 89 -18.49 -8.22 -1.88
CA THR A 89 -19.95 -8.22 -2.12
C THR A 89 -20.71 -8.97 -1.03
N GLU A 90 -20.23 -10.14 -0.65
CA GLU A 90 -20.84 -10.93 0.43
C GLU A 90 -20.68 -10.22 1.78
N ALA A 91 -19.52 -9.60 2.04
CA ALA A 91 -19.32 -8.81 3.26
C ALA A 91 -20.37 -7.70 3.40
N LEU A 92 -20.64 -6.94 2.32
CA LEU A 92 -21.66 -5.89 2.30
C LEU A 92 -23.06 -6.42 2.62
N ASP A 93 -23.42 -7.60 2.09
CA ASP A 93 -24.72 -8.23 2.37
C ASP A 93 -24.87 -8.56 3.85
N TRP A 94 -23.83 -9.14 4.46
CA TRP A 94 -23.87 -9.51 5.88
C TRP A 94 -23.86 -8.31 6.81
N PHE A 95 -23.10 -7.26 6.50
CA PHE A 95 -23.19 -5.99 7.23
C PHE A 95 -24.58 -5.36 7.09
N THR A 96 -25.17 -5.40 5.90
CA THR A 96 -26.52 -4.87 5.68
C THR A 96 -27.56 -5.64 6.51
N ARG A 97 -27.46 -6.97 6.58
CA ARG A 97 -28.32 -7.79 7.47
C ARG A 97 -28.15 -7.43 8.94
N ALA A 98 -26.91 -7.21 9.39
CA ALA A 98 -26.65 -6.77 10.75
C ALA A 98 -27.29 -5.40 11.05
N LEU A 99 -27.18 -4.46 10.11
CA LEU A 99 -27.77 -3.12 10.22
C LEU A 99 -29.30 -3.13 10.13
N THR A 100 -29.91 -4.12 9.47
CA THR A 100 -31.37 -4.31 9.53
C THR A 100 -31.84 -4.64 10.94
N ILE A 101 -31.05 -5.39 11.72
CA ILE A 101 -31.37 -5.76 13.10
C ILE A 101 -31.02 -4.61 14.06
N ASN A 102 -29.85 -4.01 13.88
CA ASN A 102 -29.38 -2.90 14.71
C ASN A 102 -28.89 -1.73 13.85
N PRO A 103 -29.81 -0.85 13.40
CA PRO A 103 -29.49 0.25 12.49
C PRO A 103 -28.65 1.36 13.14
N LYS A 104 -28.47 1.33 14.47
CA LYS A 104 -27.73 2.33 15.24
C LYS A 104 -26.35 1.85 15.66
N ASN A 105 -25.85 0.73 15.13
CA ASN A 105 -24.52 0.21 15.47
C ASN A 105 -23.42 0.97 14.69
N PRO A 106 -22.66 1.89 15.32
CA PRO A 106 -21.67 2.70 14.62
C PRO A 106 -20.51 1.86 14.06
N VAL A 107 -20.12 0.80 14.77
CA VAL A 107 -19.03 -0.10 14.37
C VAL A 107 -19.39 -0.86 13.09
N THR A 108 -20.64 -1.33 12.96
CA THR A 108 -21.09 -2.03 11.75
C THR A 108 -21.15 -1.09 10.54
N TRP A 109 -21.62 0.14 10.71
CA TRP A 109 -21.57 1.17 9.66
C TRP A 109 -20.13 1.46 9.22
N HIS A 110 -19.22 1.67 10.17
CA HIS A 110 -17.81 1.89 9.88
C HIS A 110 -17.17 0.71 9.13
N ASN A 111 -17.42 -0.53 9.57
CA ASN A 111 -16.88 -1.72 8.93
C ASN A 111 -17.39 -1.89 7.49
N ARG A 112 -18.67 -1.60 7.24
CA ARG A 112 -19.24 -1.63 5.89
C ARG A 112 -18.67 -0.53 4.99
N GLY A 113 -18.55 0.69 5.52
CA GLY A 113 -17.87 1.81 4.86
C GLY A 113 -16.42 1.49 4.50
N THR A 114 -15.72 0.76 5.37
CA THR A 114 -14.34 0.32 5.11
C THR A 114 -14.26 -0.66 3.93
N VAL A 115 -15.22 -1.57 3.75
CA VAL A 115 -15.28 -2.44 2.57
C VAL A 115 -15.52 -1.63 1.29
N LEU A 116 -16.45 -0.67 1.34
CA LEU A 116 -16.75 0.23 0.22
C LEU A 116 -15.51 1.04 -0.19
N PHE A 117 -14.77 1.53 0.81
CA PHE A 117 -13.54 2.30 0.62
C PHE A 117 -12.39 1.44 0.06
N GLU A 118 -11.97 0.41 0.79
CA GLU A 118 -10.70 -0.29 0.54
C GLU A 118 -10.77 -1.32 -0.58
N LEU A 119 -11.92 -2.00 -0.76
CA LEU A 119 -12.03 -3.14 -1.68
C LEU A 119 -12.83 -2.82 -2.94
N LEU A 120 -13.68 -1.80 -2.91
CA LEU A 120 -14.58 -1.46 -4.02
C LEU A 120 -14.35 -0.06 -4.59
N ASN A 121 -13.51 0.77 -3.96
CA ASN A 121 -13.24 2.15 -4.37
C ASN A 121 -14.52 3.02 -4.51
N ARG A 122 -15.57 2.70 -3.75
CA ARG A 122 -16.86 3.42 -3.72
C ARG A 122 -16.84 4.52 -2.66
N TYR A 123 -16.03 5.54 -2.91
CA TYR A 123 -15.70 6.59 -1.91
C TYR A 123 -16.91 7.37 -1.40
N SER A 124 -17.85 7.74 -2.28
CA SER A 124 -19.04 8.49 -1.87
C SER A 124 -19.95 7.66 -0.95
N ASP A 125 -20.19 6.39 -1.30
CA ASP A 125 -21.01 5.49 -0.49
C ASP A 125 -20.34 5.17 0.85
N ALA A 126 -19.00 5.05 0.87
CA ALA A 126 -18.24 4.89 2.10
C ALA A 126 -18.38 6.11 3.02
N ILE A 127 -18.38 7.33 2.47
CA ILE A 127 -18.62 8.57 3.24
C ILE A 127 -20.01 8.54 3.89
N GLU A 128 -21.06 8.11 3.17
CA GLU A 128 -22.41 8.00 3.75
C GLU A 128 -22.43 7.03 4.95
N ASP A 129 -21.77 5.88 4.82
CA ASP A 129 -21.64 4.90 5.91
C ASP A 129 -20.83 5.46 7.10
N PHE A 130 -19.73 6.16 6.84
CA PHE A 130 -18.97 6.82 7.90
C PHE A 130 -19.75 7.95 8.58
N ASP A 131 -20.56 8.70 7.84
CA ASP A 131 -21.44 9.72 8.41
C ASP A 131 -22.53 9.11 9.29
N LYS A 132 -23.06 7.94 8.95
CA LYS A 132 -23.95 7.19 9.85
C LYS A 132 -23.20 6.74 11.10
N ALA A 133 -21.99 6.21 10.98
CA ALA A 133 -21.18 5.82 12.13
C ALA A 133 -20.93 7.00 13.08
N ILE A 134 -20.54 8.16 12.53
CA ILE A 134 -20.31 9.42 13.29
C ILE A 134 -21.60 9.96 13.90
N THR A 135 -22.74 9.82 13.22
CA THR A 135 -24.04 10.25 13.76
C THR A 135 -24.43 9.43 14.99
N TYR A 136 -24.19 8.12 14.98
CA TYR A 136 -24.53 7.24 16.10
C TYR A 136 -23.47 7.24 17.20
N ASP A 137 -22.24 7.58 16.88
CA ASP A 137 -21.17 7.83 17.85
C ASP A 137 -20.30 9.03 17.41
N PRO A 138 -20.61 10.24 17.92
CA PRO A 138 -19.83 11.44 17.63
C PRO A 138 -18.38 11.40 18.12
N GLY A 139 -18.03 10.46 19.00
CA GLY A 139 -16.68 10.21 19.49
C GLY A 139 -15.87 9.23 18.63
N PHE A 140 -16.45 8.71 17.54
CA PHE A 140 -15.81 7.66 16.75
C PHE A 140 -14.72 8.20 15.81
N ALA A 141 -13.56 8.53 16.39
CA ALA A 141 -12.44 9.15 15.69
C ALA A 141 -11.93 8.34 14.49
N ALA A 142 -11.97 7.00 14.56
CA ALA A 142 -11.60 6.14 13.43
C ALA A 142 -12.50 6.35 12.21
N ALA A 143 -13.82 6.52 12.40
CA ALA A 143 -14.74 6.80 11.29
C ALA A 143 -14.50 8.18 10.67
N MET A 144 -14.11 9.17 11.47
CA MET A 144 -13.72 10.50 10.95
C MET A 144 -12.43 10.44 10.13
N SER A 145 -11.44 9.68 10.58
CA SER A 145 -10.21 9.44 9.82
C SER A 145 -10.51 8.73 8.49
N SER A 146 -11.32 7.66 8.51
CA SER A 146 -11.72 6.94 7.29
C SER A 146 -12.53 7.83 6.33
N LYS A 147 -13.39 8.72 6.85
CA LYS A 147 -14.07 9.75 6.05
C LYS A 147 -13.08 10.71 5.40
N GLY A 148 -12.09 11.20 6.17
CA GLY A 148 -11.02 12.07 5.67
C GLY A 148 -10.25 11.42 4.52
N ASN A 149 -9.93 10.12 4.63
CA ASN A 149 -9.28 9.37 3.56
C ASN A 149 -10.14 9.30 2.29
N CYS A 150 -11.44 9.04 2.40
CA CYS A 150 -12.34 9.05 1.25
C CYS A 150 -12.44 10.42 0.59
N LEU A 151 -12.56 11.49 1.38
CA LEU A 151 -12.61 12.87 0.89
C LEU A 151 -11.32 13.26 0.18
N SER A 152 -10.17 12.85 0.71
CA SER A 152 -8.86 13.03 0.07
C SER A 152 -8.82 12.35 -1.31
N ARG A 153 -9.32 11.12 -1.43
CA ARG A 153 -9.40 10.39 -2.73
C ARG A 153 -10.34 11.06 -3.73
N LEU A 154 -11.34 11.81 -3.25
CA LEU A 154 -12.25 12.62 -4.05
C LEU A 154 -11.73 14.05 -4.31
N LEU A 155 -10.49 14.37 -3.92
CA LEU A 155 -9.89 15.71 -4.02
C LEU A 155 -10.65 16.82 -3.27
N ARG A 156 -11.48 16.44 -2.29
CA ARG A 156 -12.21 17.36 -1.40
C ARG A 156 -11.33 17.72 -0.21
N HIS A 157 -10.22 18.39 -0.49
CA HIS A 157 -9.11 18.56 0.46
C HIS A 157 -9.48 19.31 1.73
N ASP A 158 -10.25 20.40 1.66
CA ASP A 158 -10.65 21.17 2.85
C ASP A 158 -11.53 20.34 3.79
N GLU A 159 -12.48 19.57 3.23
CA GLU A 159 -13.34 18.69 4.02
C GLU A 159 -12.56 17.50 4.60
N ALA A 160 -11.56 17.00 3.87
CA ALA A 160 -10.66 15.97 4.37
C ALA A 160 -9.85 16.46 5.57
N LEU A 161 -9.26 17.66 5.48
CA LEU A 161 -8.52 18.29 6.59
C LEU A 161 -9.44 18.48 7.81
N ALA A 162 -10.66 18.99 7.62
CA ALA A 162 -11.61 19.15 8.72
C ALA A 162 -11.98 17.80 9.39
N ALA A 163 -12.12 16.73 8.60
CA ALA A 163 -12.39 15.40 9.13
C ALA A 163 -11.20 14.84 9.93
N PHE A 164 -9.97 15.01 9.43
CA PHE A 164 -8.75 14.61 10.16
C PHE A 164 -8.54 15.43 11.43
N ASP A 165 -8.70 16.75 11.37
CA ASP A 165 -8.56 17.63 12.53
C ASP A 165 -9.57 17.23 13.63
N LYS A 166 -10.81 16.88 13.26
CA LYS A 166 -11.80 16.39 14.21
C LYS A 166 -11.40 15.03 14.81
N ALA A 167 -10.94 14.09 13.98
CA ALA A 167 -10.45 12.79 14.46
C ALA A 167 -9.31 12.96 15.48
N LEU A 168 -8.33 13.80 15.14
CA LEU A 168 -7.15 14.08 15.97
C LEU A 168 -7.48 14.88 17.23
N SER A 169 -8.54 15.69 17.22
CA SER A 169 -9.03 16.39 18.42
C SER A 169 -9.62 15.43 19.46
N ILE A 170 -10.21 14.33 19.00
CA ILE A 170 -10.80 13.29 19.85
C ILE A 170 -9.72 12.30 20.31
N LYS A 171 -8.87 11.88 19.37
CA LYS A 171 -7.81 10.91 19.61
C LYS A 171 -6.52 11.35 18.88
N PRO A 172 -5.58 12.00 19.58
CA PRO A 172 -4.35 12.54 18.97
C PRO A 172 -3.35 11.49 18.46
N ASP A 173 -3.45 10.25 18.93
CA ASP A 173 -2.52 9.14 18.63
C ASP A 173 -3.01 8.22 17.49
N ILE A 174 -3.88 8.72 16.60
CA ILE A 174 -4.26 7.98 15.38
C ILE A 174 -3.22 8.25 14.27
N GLU A 175 -2.30 7.31 14.08
CA GLU A 175 -1.28 7.34 13.02
C GLU A 175 -1.90 7.61 11.63
N ASP A 176 -2.92 6.84 11.24
CA ASP A 176 -3.57 6.95 9.93
C ASP A 176 -4.15 8.35 9.65
N ALA A 177 -4.62 9.06 10.69
CA ALA A 177 -5.16 10.40 10.55
C ALA A 177 -4.04 11.42 10.29
N TRP A 178 -2.89 11.29 10.95
CA TRP A 178 -1.71 12.11 10.68
C TRP A 178 -1.16 11.85 9.27
N LEU A 179 -1.08 10.59 8.85
CA LEU A 179 -0.68 10.21 7.50
C LEU A 179 -1.60 10.83 6.44
N GLY A 180 -2.91 10.60 6.55
CA GLY A 180 -3.89 11.13 5.60
C GLY A 180 -3.88 12.65 5.53
N ARG A 181 -3.76 13.33 6.69
CA ARG A 181 -3.65 14.79 6.79
C ARG A 181 -2.37 15.32 6.14
N GLY A 182 -1.23 14.67 6.37
CA GLY A 182 0.04 15.02 5.74
C GLY A 182 0.00 14.90 4.22
N VAL A 183 -0.61 13.82 3.70
CA VAL A 183 -0.80 13.63 2.25
C VAL A 183 -1.66 14.75 1.66
N VAL A 184 -2.73 15.17 2.34
CA VAL A 184 -3.56 16.28 1.87
C VAL A 184 -2.79 17.60 1.88
N PHE A 185 -2.00 17.90 2.91
CA PHE A 185 -1.16 19.12 2.89
C PHE A 185 -0.14 19.10 1.76
N PHE A 186 0.49 17.96 1.50
CA PHE A 186 1.44 17.84 0.41
C PHE A 186 0.76 18.07 -0.95
N ALA A 187 -0.43 17.52 -1.17
CA ALA A 187 -1.23 17.76 -2.38
C ALA A 187 -1.60 19.26 -2.56
N LEU A 188 -1.69 20.01 -1.46
CA LEU A 188 -1.93 21.45 -1.46
C LEU A 188 -0.64 22.29 -1.55
N ASN A 189 0.52 21.67 -1.76
CA ASN A 189 1.85 22.31 -1.72
C ASN A 189 2.15 23.02 -0.38
N ARG A 190 1.64 22.47 0.73
CA ARG A 190 1.87 22.93 2.10
C ARG A 190 2.89 22.01 2.77
N ASP A 191 4.11 22.02 2.24
CA ASP A 191 5.15 21.03 2.54
C ASP A 191 5.58 21.04 4.02
N ALA A 192 5.65 22.22 4.64
CA ALA A 192 6.02 22.36 6.05
C ALA A 192 4.99 21.70 6.98
N GLU A 193 3.69 21.85 6.68
CA GLU A 193 2.62 21.18 7.42
C GLU A 193 2.58 19.68 7.14
N ALA A 194 2.87 19.26 5.91
CA ALA A 194 2.98 17.85 5.56
C ALA A 194 4.09 17.15 6.36
N LEU A 195 5.30 17.73 6.39
CA LEU A 195 6.43 17.21 7.19
C LEU A 195 6.08 17.07 8.67
N LYS A 196 5.46 18.09 9.27
CA LYS A 196 5.00 18.03 10.68
C LYS A 196 4.02 16.88 10.91
N CYS A 197 3.13 16.61 9.97
CA CYS A 197 2.19 15.50 10.09
C CYS A 197 2.91 14.14 10.01
N PHE A 198 3.85 13.98 9.08
CA PHE A 198 4.62 12.73 8.98
C PHE A 198 5.55 12.53 10.17
N ASP A 199 6.13 13.59 10.72
CA ASP A 199 6.89 13.53 11.98
C ASP A 199 5.99 13.07 13.14
N LYS A 200 4.75 13.57 13.25
CA LYS A 200 3.78 13.08 14.24
C LYS A 200 3.40 11.62 14.05
N ALA A 201 3.22 11.17 12.81
CA ALA A 201 2.99 9.75 12.54
C ALA A 201 4.19 8.89 12.98
N LEU A 202 5.42 9.37 12.77
CA LEU A 202 6.65 8.68 13.17
C LEU A 202 6.92 8.73 14.69
N GLU A 203 6.45 9.76 15.40
CA GLU A 203 6.46 9.79 16.86
C GLU A 203 5.55 8.69 17.45
N ILE A 204 4.40 8.43 16.81
CA ILE A 204 3.45 7.38 17.22
C ILE A 204 3.99 5.99 16.83
N ASN A 205 4.48 5.86 15.60
CA ASN A 205 5.01 4.62 15.05
C ASN A 205 6.28 4.87 14.25
N SER A 206 7.43 4.72 14.91
CA SER A 206 8.74 4.93 14.31
C SER A 206 9.08 3.94 13.18
N GLN A 207 8.32 2.85 13.05
CA GLN A 207 8.48 1.83 12.00
C GLN A 207 7.46 1.97 10.86
N SER A 208 6.72 3.08 10.80
CA SER A 208 5.75 3.35 9.73
C SER A 208 6.45 3.58 8.39
N ALA A 209 6.51 2.55 7.56
CA ALA A 209 7.09 2.65 6.22
C ALA A 209 6.38 3.70 5.36
N GLU A 210 5.06 3.83 5.50
CA GLU A 210 4.25 4.82 4.77
C GLU A 210 4.59 6.25 5.20
N ALA A 211 4.81 6.51 6.49
CA ALA A 211 5.22 7.82 6.97
C ALA A 211 6.62 8.21 6.48
N HIS A 212 7.58 7.29 6.55
CA HIS A 212 8.93 7.51 6.01
C HIS A 212 8.91 7.82 4.52
N LEU A 213 8.13 7.06 3.73
CA LEU A 213 8.02 7.28 2.30
C LEU A 213 7.36 8.60 1.93
N ASN A 214 6.25 8.94 2.57
CA ASN A 214 5.60 10.21 2.31
C ASN A 214 6.51 11.39 2.69
N LYS A 215 7.24 11.28 3.81
CA LYS A 215 8.27 12.25 4.19
C LYS A 215 9.41 12.32 3.15
N ALA A 216 9.85 11.17 2.64
CA ALA A 216 10.86 11.09 1.57
C ALA A 216 10.42 11.90 0.34
N PHE A 217 9.18 11.73 -0.11
CA PHE A 217 8.67 12.45 -1.29
C PHE A 217 8.65 13.96 -1.08
N VAL A 218 8.24 14.45 0.10
CA VAL A 218 8.31 15.88 0.41
C VAL A 218 9.76 16.37 0.41
N LYS A 219 10.67 15.64 1.05
CA LYS A 219 12.10 15.99 1.14
C LYS A 219 12.75 16.04 -0.24
N LEU A 220 12.49 15.05 -1.08
CA LEU A 220 12.94 15.03 -2.47
C LEU A 220 12.35 16.19 -3.28
N ALA A 221 11.05 16.52 -3.12
CA ALA A 221 10.44 17.65 -3.81
C ALA A 221 11.09 19.00 -3.42
N LEU A 222 11.50 19.15 -2.16
CA LEU A 222 12.18 20.33 -1.64
C LEU A 222 13.67 20.41 -1.98
N GLY A 223 14.24 19.37 -2.63
CA GLY A 223 15.67 19.31 -2.94
C GLY A 223 16.56 18.83 -1.78
N ASP A 224 15.97 18.42 -0.66
CA ASP A 224 16.66 17.76 0.45
C ASP A 224 16.90 16.29 0.10
N TYR A 225 17.80 16.07 -0.85
CA TYR A 225 18.09 14.75 -1.39
C TYR A 225 18.87 13.86 -0.42
N GLU A 226 19.63 14.45 0.50
CA GLU A 226 20.39 13.68 1.48
C GLU A 226 19.45 12.89 2.41
N GLU A 227 18.48 13.57 3.03
CA GLU A 227 17.47 12.89 3.86
C GLU A 227 16.45 12.15 2.98
N GLY A 228 16.03 12.75 1.87
CA GLY A 228 15.00 12.20 0.98
C GLY A 228 15.35 10.80 0.45
N TRP A 229 16.58 10.58 -0.03
CA TRP A 229 16.99 9.27 -0.53
C TRP A 229 17.18 8.24 0.59
N GLN A 230 17.62 8.66 1.78
CA GLN A 230 17.70 7.77 2.95
C GLN A 230 16.32 7.26 3.36
N LEU A 231 15.34 8.16 3.43
CA LEU A 231 13.96 7.82 3.78
C LEU A 231 13.28 6.96 2.69
N ASN A 232 13.64 7.14 1.42
CA ASN A 232 13.11 6.34 0.31
C ASN A 232 13.47 4.84 0.41
N GLU A 233 14.51 4.46 1.16
CA GLU A 233 14.81 3.06 1.45
C GLU A 233 13.74 2.38 2.33
N TRP A 234 12.81 3.12 2.93
CA TRP A 234 11.67 2.49 3.62
C TRP A 234 10.67 1.82 2.66
N ARG A 235 10.82 1.99 1.33
CA ARG A 235 10.00 1.30 0.32
C ARG A 235 10.04 -0.21 0.42
N TRP A 236 11.14 -0.76 0.95
CA TRP A 236 11.30 -2.20 1.20
C TRP A 236 10.38 -2.73 2.30
N LYS A 237 9.87 -1.86 3.18
CA LYS A 237 9.01 -2.23 4.32
C LYS A 237 7.53 -1.89 4.10
N ALA A 238 7.19 -1.18 3.02
CA ALA A 238 5.80 -0.81 2.73
C ALA A 238 4.95 -2.03 2.35
N ARG A 239 3.63 -1.95 2.56
CA ARG A 239 2.66 -3.07 2.39
C ARG A 239 2.72 -3.78 1.02
N ASN A 240 3.27 -3.12 -0.01
CA ASN A 240 3.41 -3.66 -1.36
C ASN A 240 4.86 -4.05 -1.75
N SER A 241 5.79 -4.16 -0.78
CA SER A 241 7.22 -4.39 -1.08
C SER A 241 7.59 -5.80 -1.55
N ARG A 242 6.66 -6.76 -1.47
CA ARG A 242 6.92 -8.17 -1.82
C ARG A 242 7.32 -8.38 -3.28
N SER A 243 6.89 -7.52 -4.20
CA SER A 243 7.29 -7.57 -5.62
C SER A 243 8.67 -6.94 -5.87
N ILE A 244 9.13 -6.07 -4.96
CA ILE A 244 10.35 -5.27 -5.12
C ILE A 244 11.55 -5.97 -4.45
N ASN A 245 11.33 -6.68 -3.33
CA ASN A 245 12.39 -7.38 -2.62
C ASN A 245 12.75 -8.72 -3.30
N ARG A 246 13.91 -8.76 -3.98
CA ARG A 246 14.39 -9.95 -4.71
C ARG A 246 15.07 -11.01 -3.83
N ASN A 247 15.12 -10.83 -2.51
CA ASN A 247 15.66 -11.79 -1.52
C ASN A 247 17.02 -12.40 -1.92
N PHE A 248 17.93 -11.59 -2.47
CA PHE A 248 19.28 -12.04 -2.78
C PHE A 248 20.08 -12.30 -1.50
N THR A 249 20.98 -13.28 -1.54
CA THR A 249 21.92 -13.55 -0.43
C THR A 249 23.19 -12.71 -0.54
N GLN A 250 23.48 -12.19 -1.74
CA GLN A 250 24.55 -11.23 -1.99
C GLN A 250 24.26 -9.90 -1.29
N PRO A 251 25.28 -9.17 -0.82
CA PRO A 251 25.09 -7.90 -0.14
C PRO A 251 24.55 -6.80 -1.08
N LEU A 252 23.69 -5.96 -0.50
CA LEU A 252 23.27 -4.68 -1.07
C LEU A 252 24.45 -3.69 -1.01
N TRP A 253 24.74 -3.03 -2.13
CA TRP A 253 25.76 -1.98 -2.19
C TRP A 253 25.11 -0.60 -2.19
N LEU A 254 25.47 0.24 -1.23
CA LEU A 254 25.05 1.65 -1.14
C LEU A 254 26.28 2.57 -1.06
N ASN A 255 27.37 2.19 -1.75
CA ASN A 255 28.66 2.89 -1.71
C ASN A 255 29.32 2.90 -0.32
N ASP A 256 29.08 1.83 0.43
CA ASP A 256 29.60 1.57 1.77
C ASP A 256 30.89 0.74 1.77
N PHE A 257 31.26 0.15 0.62
CA PHE A 257 32.52 -0.56 0.41
C PHE A 257 32.97 -0.52 -1.07
N ASP A 258 34.24 -0.85 -1.31
CA ASP A 258 34.87 -0.87 -2.65
C ASP A 258 34.36 -2.04 -3.52
N ILE A 259 34.03 -1.73 -4.77
CA ILE A 259 33.48 -2.68 -5.76
C ILE A 259 34.43 -2.96 -6.92
N ARG A 260 35.68 -2.45 -6.91
CA ARG A 260 36.67 -2.80 -7.92
C ARG A 260 36.79 -4.31 -8.07
N GLU A 261 36.79 -4.78 -9.32
CA GLU A 261 36.86 -6.20 -9.69
C GLU A 261 35.68 -7.06 -9.20
N LYS A 262 34.62 -6.46 -8.65
CA LYS A 262 33.38 -7.15 -8.29
C LYS A 262 32.40 -7.17 -9.47
N ARG A 263 31.52 -8.18 -9.48
CA ARG A 263 30.38 -8.25 -10.39
C ARG A 263 29.17 -7.61 -9.72
N LEU A 264 28.75 -6.44 -10.22
CA LEU A 264 27.64 -5.66 -9.67
C LEU A 264 26.39 -5.82 -10.54
N LEU A 265 25.32 -6.34 -9.94
CA LEU A 265 24.00 -6.37 -10.54
C LEU A 265 23.24 -5.07 -10.21
N ILE A 266 22.94 -4.28 -11.23
CA ILE A 266 21.96 -3.19 -11.16
C ILE A 266 20.64 -3.70 -11.69
N HIS A 267 19.58 -3.63 -10.88
CA HIS A 267 18.26 -4.12 -11.29
C HIS A 267 17.20 -3.02 -11.24
N ALA A 268 16.45 -2.88 -12.34
CA ALA A 268 15.28 -2.02 -12.41
C ALA A 268 14.13 -2.57 -11.57
N GLU A 269 13.36 -1.68 -10.92
CA GLU A 269 12.30 -2.07 -9.98
C GLU A 269 10.94 -1.39 -10.20
N GLN A 270 10.90 -0.25 -10.89
CA GLN A 270 9.66 0.53 -11.15
C GLN A 270 9.33 0.60 -12.65
N GLY A 271 8.72 1.70 -13.10
CA GLY A 271 8.29 1.88 -14.48
C GLY A 271 9.45 2.17 -15.43
N LEU A 272 9.14 2.17 -16.73
CA LEU A 272 10.10 2.49 -17.78
C LEU A 272 10.71 3.90 -17.60
N GLY A 273 9.90 4.84 -17.12
CA GLY A 273 10.31 6.22 -16.86
C GLY A 273 11.39 6.31 -15.78
N ASP A 274 11.25 5.58 -14.68
CA ASP A 274 12.24 5.53 -13.61
C ASP A 274 13.52 4.88 -14.10
N THR A 275 13.42 3.77 -14.85
CA THR A 275 14.61 3.14 -15.44
C THR A 275 15.39 4.12 -16.32
N ILE A 276 14.70 4.84 -17.21
CA ILE A 276 15.32 5.87 -18.06
C ILE A 276 15.92 6.97 -17.19
N GLN A 277 15.17 7.51 -16.24
CA GLN A 277 15.59 8.62 -15.39
C GLN A 277 16.84 8.28 -14.56
N PHE A 278 16.89 7.11 -13.93
CA PHE A 278 17.99 6.73 -13.04
C PHE A 278 19.15 6.02 -13.75
N SER A 279 18.99 5.62 -15.03
CA SER A 279 20.09 5.06 -15.83
C SER A 279 21.31 5.98 -15.94
N ARG A 280 21.12 7.31 -15.76
CA ARG A 280 22.20 8.30 -15.68
C ARG A 280 23.29 7.96 -14.65
N TYR A 281 22.93 7.23 -13.60
CA TYR A 281 23.87 6.77 -12.58
C TYR A 281 24.62 5.51 -12.98
N VAL A 282 24.05 4.68 -13.85
CA VAL A 282 24.73 3.48 -14.38
C VAL A 282 25.96 3.89 -15.20
N LYS A 283 25.86 5.00 -15.94
CA LYS A 283 27.02 5.58 -16.65
C LYS A 283 28.16 5.93 -15.68
N LEU A 284 27.88 6.39 -14.46
CA LEU A 284 28.93 6.71 -13.49
C LEU A 284 29.65 5.46 -12.96
N LEU A 285 29.00 4.29 -13.04
CA LEU A 285 29.60 3.04 -12.58
C LEU A 285 30.66 2.50 -13.55
N THR A 286 30.71 2.96 -14.80
CA THR A 286 31.65 2.43 -15.81
C THR A 286 33.11 2.65 -15.43
N ASP A 287 33.39 3.68 -14.63
CA ASP A 287 34.74 4.08 -14.26
C ASP A 287 35.18 3.49 -12.90
N THR A 288 34.33 2.68 -12.29
CA THR A 288 34.59 2.07 -10.96
C THR A 288 35.46 0.82 -11.02
N GLY A 289 35.68 0.25 -12.21
CA GLY A 289 36.38 -1.04 -12.37
C GLY A 289 35.56 -2.26 -11.96
N ALA A 290 34.27 -2.11 -11.65
CA ALA A 290 33.34 -3.21 -11.45
C ALA A 290 32.80 -3.75 -12.79
N ALA A 291 32.52 -5.05 -12.85
CA ALA A 291 31.82 -5.66 -13.98
C ALA A 291 30.30 -5.47 -13.79
N ILE A 292 29.70 -4.56 -14.56
CA ILE A 292 28.30 -4.16 -14.40
C ILE A 292 27.37 -5.06 -15.22
N THR A 293 26.37 -5.66 -14.57
CA THR A 293 25.18 -6.22 -15.23
C THR A 293 24.00 -5.30 -14.97
N PHE A 294 23.34 -4.81 -16.03
CA PHE A 294 22.17 -3.94 -15.94
C PHE A 294 20.91 -4.67 -16.40
N GLU A 295 20.11 -5.13 -15.44
CA GLU A 295 18.82 -5.78 -15.68
C GLU A 295 17.73 -4.72 -15.83
N VAL A 296 17.07 -4.71 -17.00
CA VAL A 296 16.02 -3.74 -17.34
C VAL A 296 14.78 -4.44 -17.90
N GLN A 297 13.65 -3.74 -17.92
CA GLN A 297 12.44 -4.22 -18.57
C GLN A 297 12.73 -4.52 -20.06
N ALA A 298 12.17 -5.60 -20.61
CA ALA A 298 12.43 -6.04 -21.99
C ALA A 298 12.34 -4.94 -23.06
N PRO A 299 11.37 -3.99 -23.03
CA PRO A 299 11.30 -2.89 -24.00
C PRO A 299 12.51 -1.94 -24.00
N LEU A 300 13.31 -1.90 -22.93
CA LEU A 300 14.45 -0.99 -22.80
C LEU A 300 15.80 -1.64 -23.12
N VAL A 301 15.84 -2.97 -23.34
CA VAL A 301 17.10 -3.69 -23.60
C VAL A 301 17.81 -3.15 -24.83
N SER A 302 17.10 -2.97 -25.95
CA SER A 302 17.69 -2.43 -27.18
C SER A 302 18.23 -1.02 -27.00
N LEU A 303 17.51 -0.17 -26.25
CA LEU A 303 17.93 1.19 -25.94
C LEU A 303 19.24 1.21 -25.17
N PHE A 304 19.35 0.41 -24.10
CA PHE A 304 20.56 0.44 -23.26
C PHE A 304 21.75 -0.28 -23.90
N LYS A 305 21.52 -1.30 -24.73
CA LYS A 305 22.58 -1.93 -25.54
C LYS A 305 23.20 -0.96 -26.56
N SER A 306 22.44 0.00 -27.08
CA SER A 306 22.96 0.96 -28.07
C SER A 306 23.78 2.11 -27.47
N GLN A 307 23.86 2.23 -26.13
CA GLN A 307 24.54 3.35 -25.49
C GLN A 307 26.07 3.24 -25.45
N GLY A 308 26.63 2.07 -25.76
CA GLY A 308 28.08 1.84 -25.71
C GLY A 308 28.68 1.89 -24.29
N TRP A 309 27.85 1.84 -23.25
CA TRP A 309 28.31 1.80 -21.87
C TRP A 309 29.01 0.47 -21.57
N SER A 310 30.03 0.51 -20.72
CA SER A 310 30.74 -0.69 -20.25
C SER A 310 29.88 -1.48 -19.25
N CYS A 311 28.77 -2.04 -19.73
CA CYS A 311 27.84 -2.84 -18.95
C CYS A 311 27.18 -3.93 -19.80
N HIS A 312 26.86 -5.05 -19.17
CA HIS A 312 26.10 -6.14 -19.79
C HIS A 312 24.60 -5.94 -19.53
N VAL A 313 23.84 -5.62 -20.57
CA VAL A 313 22.39 -5.36 -20.46
C VAL A 313 21.58 -6.63 -20.70
N ILE A 314 20.70 -6.97 -19.77
CA ILE A 314 19.80 -8.14 -19.82
C ILE A 314 18.33 -7.75 -19.57
N ALA A 315 17.39 -8.59 -20.01
CA ALA A 315 15.97 -8.38 -19.74
C ALA A 315 15.58 -8.94 -18.36
N GLN A 316 14.64 -8.29 -17.67
CA GLN A 316 13.95 -8.87 -16.53
C GLN A 316 13.31 -10.20 -16.94
N GLY A 317 13.59 -11.24 -16.15
CA GLY A 317 13.14 -12.61 -16.42
C GLY A 317 14.17 -13.49 -17.12
N ASP A 318 15.23 -12.90 -17.68
CA ASP A 318 16.40 -13.66 -18.13
C ASP A 318 17.11 -14.30 -16.94
N ALA A 319 17.89 -15.37 -17.21
CA ALA A 319 18.76 -15.95 -16.19
C ALA A 319 19.83 -14.94 -15.78
N LEU A 320 19.90 -14.64 -14.48
CA LEU A 320 20.91 -13.72 -13.94
C LEU A 320 22.30 -14.36 -14.03
N PRO A 321 23.31 -13.68 -14.63
CA PRO A 321 24.69 -14.13 -14.52
C PRO A 321 25.13 -14.07 -13.05
N PRO A 322 26.12 -14.86 -12.63
CA PRO A 322 26.55 -14.81 -11.23
C PRO A 322 27.16 -13.44 -10.91
N PHE A 323 26.73 -12.87 -9.79
CA PHE A 323 27.14 -11.55 -9.30
C PHE A 323 27.59 -11.65 -7.84
N ASP A 324 28.41 -10.70 -7.40
CA ASP A 324 28.95 -10.65 -6.04
C ASP A 324 28.16 -9.69 -5.15
N VAL A 325 27.62 -8.63 -5.76
CA VAL A 325 26.94 -7.51 -5.07
C VAL A 325 25.80 -7.02 -5.94
N HIS A 326 24.78 -6.41 -5.33
CA HIS A 326 23.65 -5.85 -6.09
C HIS A 326 23.26 -4.45 -5.59
N CYS A 327 22.66 -3.65 -6.47
CA CYS A 327 22.06 -2.38 -6.13
C CYS A 327 20.78 -2.15 -6.96
N PRO A 328 19.64 -1.90 -6.31
CA PRO A 328 18.44 -1.41 -6.98
C PRO A 328 18.75 -0.08 -7.68
N LEU A 329 18.24 0.10 -8.89
CA LEU A 329 18.56 1.27 -9.70
C LEU A 329 18.21 2.60 -8.99
N ILE A 330 17.10 2.65 -8.24
CA ILE A 330 16.63 3.86 -7.55
C ILE A 330 17.36 4.10 -6.21
N SER A 331 18.21 3.16 -5.78
CA SER A 331 19.11 3.37 -4.65
C SER A 331 20.44 4.03 -5.07
N LEU A 332 20.74 4.12 -6.37
CA LEU A 332 21.96 4.78 -6.85
C LEU A 332 22.09 6.26 -6.44
N PRO A 333 21.04 7.11 -6.45
CA PRO A 333 21.14 8.46 -5.91
C PRO A 333 21.60 8.51 -4.45
N LEU A 334 21.17 7.54 -3.62
CA LEU A 334 21.65 7.42 -2.25
C LEU A 334 23.13 7.02 -2.21
N ALA A 335 23.50 5.98 -2.98
CA ALA A 335 24.87 5.49 -3.06
C ALA A 335 25.85 6.59 -3.51
N PHE A 336 25.46 7.39 -4.50
CA PHE A 336 26.25 8.52 -5.00
C PHE A 336 26.12 9.80 -4.16
N LYS A 337 25.36 9.77 -3.05
CA LYS A 337 25.10 10.93 -2.17
C LYS A 337 24.65 12.15 -2.98
N THR A 338 23.70 11.94 -3.88
CA THR A 338 23.22 12.97 -4.78
C THR A 338 22.66 14.15 -4.00
N THR A 339 23.11 15.34 -4.37
CA THR A 339 22.58 16.65 -3.97
C THR A 339 22.04 17.34 -5.22
N VAL A 340 21.31 18.44 -5.05
CA VAL A 340 20.82 19.26 -6.18
C VAL A 340 21.95 19.64 -7.15
N ASN A 341 23.17 19.83 -6.65
CA ASN A 341 24.32 20.24 -7.43
C ASN A 341 25.09 19.07 -8.07
N THR A 342 24.88 17.84 -7.60
CA THR A 342 25.63 16.64 -8.06
C THR A 342 24.78 15.68 -8.89
N ILE A 343 23.54 16.05 -9.24
CA ILE A 343 22.72 15.28 -10.18
C ILE A 343 23.48 15.11 -11.50
N PRO A 344 23.61 13.87 -12.04
CA PRO A 344 24.21 13.65 -13.36
C PRO A 344 23.33 14.30 -14.43
N ARG A 345 23.72 15.49 -14.88
CA ARG A 345 22.89 16.39 -15.71
C ARG A 345 23.43 16.63 -17.12
N GLU A 346 24.43 15.86 -17.53
CA GLU A 346 24.92 15.87 -18.91
C GLU A 346 23.77 15.60 -19.87
N SER A 347 23.65 16.40 -20.94
CA SER A 347 22.58 16.28 -21.92
C SER A 347 23.16 16.26 -23.34
N PRO A 348 22.78 15.29 -24.20
CA PRO A 348 21.91 14.17 -23.87
C PRO A 348 22.64 13.08 -23.06
N TYR A 349 22.01 12.52 -22.03
CA TYR A 349 22.57 11.38 -21.28
C TYR A 349 22.22 10.02 -21.89
N LEU A 350 21.32 10.00 -22.87
CA LEU A 350 21.02 8.85 -23.73
C LEU A 350 21.22 9.26 -25.19
N SER A 351 21.99 8.47 -25.92
CA SER A 351 22.17 8.62 -27.37
C SER A 351 21.11 7.82 -28.13
N ASP A 352 20.65 8.39 -29.25
CA ASP A 352 19.80 7.67 -30.20
C ASP A 352 20.64 6.65 -30.98
N ASP A 353 20.04 5.51 -31.30
CA ASP A 353 20.58 4.65 -32.34
C ASP A 353 20.21 5.29 -33.68
N SER A 354 21.21 5.81 -34.40
CA SER A 354 21.06 6.59 -35.64
C SER A 354 20.21 5.87 -36.71
N MET A 355 20.03 4.56 -36.58
CA MET A 355 19.20 3.72 -37.45
C MET A 355 17.70 3.68 -37.08
N THR A 356 17.31 4.03 -35.85
CA THR A 356 15.91 3.91 -35.36
C THR A 356 15.15 5.24 -35.32
N ALA A 357 15.85 6.35 -35.11
CA ALA A 357 15.26 7.71 -35.13
C ALA A 357 14.41 7.99 -36.37
N PRO A 358 14.89 7.70 -37.61
CA PRO A 358 14.12 8.00 -38.82
C PRO A 358 12.85 7.15 -38.93
N ARG A 359 12.90 5.89 -38.45
CA ARG A 359 11.77 4.96 -38.45
C ARG A 359 10.68 5.42 -37.49
N TRP A 360 11.04 5.83 -36.28
CA TRP A 360 10.09 6.39 -35.31
C TRP A 360 9.55 7.75 -35.78
N ALA A 361 10.39 8.61 -36.37
CA ALA A 361 9.95 9.86 -36.96
C ALA A 361 8.87 9.63 -38.03
N GLU A 362 9.06 8.65 -38.91
CA GLU A 362 8.08 8.28 -39.93
C GLU A 362 6.80 7.67 -39.32
N GLN A 363 6.93 6.82 -38.31
CA GLN A 363 5.79 6.23 -37.60
C GLN A 363 4.96 7.28 -36.83
N PHE A 364 5.60 8.28 -36.22
CA PHE A 364 4.91 9.39 -35.56
C PHE A 364 4.33 10.39 -36.56
N ARG A 365 4.98 10.61 -37.72
CA ARG A 365 4.47 11.44 -38.82
C ARG A 365 3.18 10.85 -39.40
N THR A 366 3.21 9.57 -39.76
CA THR A 366 2.02 8.82 -40.24
C THR A 366 0.92 8.77 -39.18
N SER A 367 1.25 8.56 -37.90
CA SER A 367 0.27 8.60 -36.81
C SER A 367 -0.36 9.98 -36.59
N ARG A 368 0.41 11.06 -36.76
CA ARG A 368 -0.10 12.44 -36.71
C ARG A 368 -0.99 12.76 -37.91
N GLU A 369 -0.65 12.29 -39.10
CA GLU A 369 -1.47 12.44 -40.31
C GLU A 369 -2.80 11.69 -40.20
N VAL A 370 -2.79 10.46 -39.66
CA VAL A 370 -4.02 9.70 -39.36
C VAL A 370 -4.89 10.41 -38.31
N LYS A 371 -4.29 11.02 -37.27
CA LYS A 371 -5.03 11.85 -36.30
C LYS A 371 -5.52 13.17 -36.89
N LYS A 372 -4.81 13.78 -37.84
CA LYS A 372 -5.25 15.01 -38.54
C LYS A 372 -6.44 14.72 -39.47
N ASN A 373 -6.44 13.56 -40.14
CA ASN A 373 -7.56 13.09 -40.97
C ASN A 373 -8.78 12.63 -40.13
N ARG A 374 -8.60 12.26 -38.86
CA ARG A 374 -9.71 12.00 -37.92
C ARG A 374 -10.24 13.24 -37.21
N ARG A 375 -9.54 14.37 -37.23
CA ARG A 375 -9.97 15.64 -36.60
C ARG A 375 -11.09 16.39 -37.34
N GLY A 376 -11.66 15.81 -38.39
CA GLY A 376 -12.95 16.23 -38.96
C GLY A 376 -14.17 15.78 -38.15
N VAL A 377 -14.00 14.89 -37.17
CA VAL A 377 -15.07 14.41 -36.29
C VAL A 377 -14.54 14.37 -34.86
N VAL A 378 -15.30 14.87 -33.90
CA VAL A 378 -15.00 14.95 -32.45
C VAL A 378 -14.18 16.19 -31.99
N ARG A 379 -14.84 17.36 -32.00
CA ARG A 379 -14.63 18.39 -30.98
C ARG A 379 -15.58 18.11 -29.80
N LYS A 380 -15.09 17.41 -28.78
CA LYS A 380 -15.53 17.47 -27.37
C LYS A 380 -14.64 16.49 -26.58
N LEU A 381 -14.17 16.94 -25.42
CA LEU A 381 -13.34 16.28 -24.39
C LEU A 381 -12.04 17.06 -24.15
N GLY A 382 -12.20 18.22 -23.51
CA GLY A 382 -11.18 18.79 -22.64
C GLY A 382 -11.49 18.33 -21.22
N GLN A 383 -10.44 17.93 -20.49
CA GLN A 383 -10.35 17.40 -19.11
C GLN A 383 -9.77 15.98 -19.10
N CYS A 384 -8.44 15.88 -19.09
CA CYS A 384 -7.74 14.66 -18.67
C CYS A 384 -7.31 14.86 -17.21
N SER A 385 -7.93 14.08 -16.32
CA SER A 385 -7.53 13.89 -14.93
C SER A 385 -6.29 13.00 -14.84
N PRO A 386 -5.44 13.15 -13.80
CA PRO A 386 -4.32 12.25 -13.54
C PRO A 386 -4.84 10.99 -12.83
N GLN A 387 -5.18 9.98 -13.61
CA GLN A 387 -5.27 8.59 -13.14
C GLN A 387 -4.12 7.82 -13.77
N HIS A 388 -3.55 6.88 -13.01
CA HIS A 388 -2.35 6.05 -13.27
C HIS A 388 -1.06 6.58 -12.64
N GLN A 389 -1.04 6.65 -11.31
CA GLN A 389 0.11 6.15 -10.55
C GLN A 389 -0.43 5.30 -9.40
N ILE A 390 0.25 4.18 -9.15
CA ILE A 390 -0.04 3.09 -8.20
C ILE A 390 -1.00 2.02 -8.78
N GLU A 391 -0.42 1.13 -9.59
CA GLU A 391 -0.61 -0.32 -9.44
C GLU A 391 0.75 -0.96 -9.16
#